data_AF-A0AAJ1VM31-F1
#
_entry.id   AF-A0AAJ1VM31-F1
#
_cell.length_a   1.000
_cell.length_b   1.000
_cell.length_c   1.000
_cell.angle_alpha   90.00
_cell.angle_beta   90.00
_cell.angle_gamma   90.00
#
_symmetry.space_group_name_H-M   'P 1'
#
loop_
_entity.id
_entity.type
_entity.pdbx_description
1 polymer ?
#
loop_
_entity_poly.entity_id
_entity_poly.type
_entity_poly.pdbx_seq_one_letter_code
_entity_poly.pdbx_strand_id
1 'polypeptide(L)'
;MQKNSWKIREVILAGLIGVIFGVLYFAFGIPWTAFMSVTAPIASFLTGHSLASSLSTSLVAAQVTTAATTGLWLMAGPIAALIIKKPGSAFLTNVVASIVELAIGSAWGVLDIIWGVVQGAGIEAGFAATRYKKPMLGLWLSTVTASLISFIYHYFEKSYYKFSFDYVLILFVIWFLSIFIFSGVIDFIIFQLLKKAKIVK
;
A
#
# COMPACT_ATOMS: atom_id res chain seq x y z
N MET A 1 -31.17 -10.63 -9.69
CA MET A 1 -29.90 -10.17 -9.11
C MET A 1 -30.09 -10.04 -7.60
N GLN A 2 -29.56 -10.95 -6.78
CA GLN A 2 -29.63 -10.77 -5.33
C GLN A 2 -28.84 -9.51 -4.96
N LYS A 3 -29.53 -8.53 -4.35
CA LYS A 3 -28.96 -7.27 -3.91
C LYS A 3 -27.87 -7.60 -2.90
N ASN A 4 -26.60 -7.45 -3.28
CA ASN A 4 -25.45 -7.79 -2.45
C ASN A 4 -25.27 -6.71 -1.37
N SER A 5 -26.27 -6.56 -0.51
CA SER A 5 -26.34 -5.47 0.47
C SER A 5 -25.36 -5.72 1.59
N TRP A 6 -24.62 -4.67 1.96
CA TRP A 6 -23.77 -4.66 3.14
C TRP A 6 -24.60 -4.93 4.40
N LYS A 7 -24.12 -5.82 5.25
CA LYS A 7 -24.67 -6.03 6.59
C LYS A 7 -23.95 -5.12 7.57
N ILE A 8 -24.63 -4.68 8.62
CA ILE A 8 -24.03 -3.78 9.62
C ILE A 8 -22.73 -4.35 10.21
N ARG A 9 -22.68 -5.66 10.47
CA ARG A 9 -21.48 -6.35 10.96
C ARG A 9 -20.28 -6.23 10.02
N GLU A 10 -20.53 -6.19 8.71
CA GLU A 10 -19.46 -6.11 7.70
C GLU A 10 -18.93 -4.68 7.59
N VAL A 11 -19.82 -3.69 7.73
CA VAL A 11 -19.43 -2.27 7.81
C VAL A 11 -18.58 -2.03 9.06
N ILE A 12 -19.04 -2.53 10.22
CA ILE A 12 -18.29 -2.44 11.47
C ILE A 12 -16.93 -3.13 11.34
N LEU A 13 -16.88 -4.32 10.74
CA LEU A 13 -15.64 -5.05 10.52
C LEU A 13 -14.68 -4.30 9.59
N ALA A 14 -15.18 -3.76 8.48
CA ALA A 14 -14.39 -2.93 7.56
C ALA A 14 -13.80 -1.71 8.27
N GLY A 15 -14.59 -1.05 9.12
CA GLY A 15 -14.16 0.07 9.94
C GLY A 15 -13.10 -0.33 10.97
N LEU A 16 -13.31 -1.43 11.70
CA LEU A 16 -12.35 -1.94 12.68
C LEU A 16 -11.01 -2.32 12.04
N ILE A 17 -11.04 -3.02 10.90
CA ILE A 17 -9.82 -3.34 10.15
C ILE A 17 -9.13 -2.04 9.71
N GLY A 18 -9.89 -1.07 9.18
CA GLY A 18 -9.36 0.22 8.79
C GLY A 18 -8.70 0.97 9.93
N VAL A 19 -9.31 1.00 11.13
CA VAL A 19 -8.73 1.64 12.31
C VAL A 19 -7.45 0.94 12.76
N ILE A 20 -7.45 -0.40 12.84
CA ILE A 20 -6.27 -1.17 13.25
C ILE A 20 -5.11 -0.91 12.28
N PHE A 21 -5.36 -1.02 10.97
CA PHE A 21 -4.32 -0.79 9.98
C PHE A 21 -3.92 0.68 9.87
N GLY A 22 -4.82 1.65 10.07
CA GLY A 22 -4.44 3.06 10.09
C GLY A 22 -3.48 3.40 11.23
N VAL A 23 -3.67 2.80 12.41
CA VAL A 23 -2.70 2.89 13.50
C VAL A 23 -1.37 2.21 13.13
N LEU A 24 -1.42 1.05 12.46
CA LEU A 24 -0.21 0.37 11.99
C LEU A 24 0.54 1.19 10.93
N TYR A 25 -0.16 1.80 9.99
CA TYR A 25 0.44 2.63 8.95
C TYR A 25 1.16 3.83 9.57
N PHE A 26 0.51 4.53 10.51
CA PHE A 26 1.14 5.58 11.30
C PHE A 26 2.38 5.07 12.05
N ALA A 27 2.26 3.92 12.72
CA ALA A 27 3.34 3.32 13.48
C ALA A 27 4.55 2.94 12.60
N PHE A 28 4.32 2.47 11.36
CA PHE A 28 5.37 2.21 10.38
C PHE A 28 5.93 3.50 9.75
N GLY A 29 5.13 4.55 9.65
CA GLY A 29 5.56 5.86 9.16
C GLY A 29 6.63 6.51 10.02
N ILE A 30 6.65 6.26 11.33
CA ILE A 30 7.67 6.79 12.24
C ILE A 30 9.07 6.22 11.94
N PRO A 31 9.31 4.89 11.99
CA PRO A 31 10.59 4.30 11.60
C PRO A 31 10.99 4.62 10.16
N TRP A 32 10.03 4.68 9.24
CA TRP A 32 10.31 5.03 7.85
C TRP A 32 10.85 6.46 7.73
N THR A 33 10.20 7.43 8.39
CA THR A 33 10.63 8.83 8.39
C THR A 33 11.99 9.00 9.06
N ALA A 34 12.23 8.28 10.17
CA ALA A 34 13.53 8.29 10.86
C ALA A 34 14.64 7.65 10.01
N PHE A 35 14.34 6.56 9.30
CA PHE A 35 15.28 5.93 8.38
C PHE A 35 15.64 6.86 7.22
N MET A 36 14.65 7.54 6.65
CA MET A 36 14.87 8.53 5.58
C MET A 36 15.64 9.78 6.05
N SER A 37 15.41 10.24 7.27
CA SER A 37 16.13 11.41 7.81
C SER A 37 17.61 11.13 8.11
N VAL A 38 17.97 9.89 8.39
CA VAL A 38 19.37 9.47 8.67
C VAL A 38 20.11 9.05 7.40
N THR A 39 19.44 8.36 6.47
CA THR A 39 20.07 7.88 5.23
C THR A 39 20.44 9.00 4.27
N ALA A 40 19.67 10.09 4.21
CA ALA A 40 19.98 11.22 3.33
C ALA A 40 21.31 11.93 3.70
N PRO A 41 21.59 12.28 4.97
CA PRO A 41 22.89 12.79 5.40
C PRO A 41 24.03 11.80 5.18
N ILE A 42 23.83 10.51 5.50
CA ILE A 42 24.86 9.48 5.34
C ILE A 42 25.23 9.29 3.87
N ALA A 43 24.23 9.21 2.97
CA ALA A 43 24.48 9.11 1.53
C ALA A 43 25.26 10.33 1.02
N SER A 44 24.96 11.52 1.55
CA SER A 44 25.68 12.74 1.18
C SER A 44 27.12 12.79 1.71
N PHE A 45 27.38 12.23 2.90
CA PHE A 45 28.69 12.18 3.54
C PHE A 45 29.60 11.11 2.91
N LEU A 46 29.07 9.90 2.71
CA LEU A 46 29.82 8.77 2.14
C LEU A 46 30.18 8.97 0.69
N THR A 47 29.35 9.71 -0.05
CA THR A 47 29.61 9.93 -1.46
C THR A 47 30.65 10.99 -1.73
N GLY A 48 31.22 11.77 -0.78
CA GLY A 48 32.46 12.56 -0.98
C GLY A 48 32.62 13.47 -2.21
N HIS A 49 31.61 13.61 -3.07
CA HIS A 49 31.63 14.27 -4.38
C HIS A 49 30.77 15.54 -4.32
N SER A 50 30.85 16.39 -5.36
CA SER A 50 30.14 17.67 -5.49
C SER A 50 28.68 17.63 -4.99
N LEU A 51 28.16 18.79 -4.56
CA LEU A 51 26.80 18.94 -4.05
C LEU A 51 25.73 18.35 -5.02
N ALA A 52 25.97 18.36 -6.33
CA ALA A 52 25.08 17.77 -7.32
C ALA A 52 25.02 16.23 -7.26
N SER A 53 26.16 15.56 -7.09
CA SER A 53 26.26 14.10 -6.99
C SER A 53 25.69 13.56 -5.67
N SER A 54 25.88 14.27 -4.56
CA SER A 54 25.31 13.88 -3.27
C SER A 54 23.78 14.03 -3.23
N LEU A 55 23.25 15.09 -3.83
CA LEU A 55 21.80 15.27 -4.01
C LEU A 55 21.21 14.17 -4.91
N SER A 56 21.87 13.82 -6.02
CA SER A 56 21.37 12.78 -6.92
C SER A 56 21.30 11.39 -6.26
N THR A 57 22.32 11.02 -5.47
CA THR A 57 22.36 9.72 -4.77
C THR A 57 21.30 9.64 -3.68
N SER A 58 21.09 10.74 -2.95
CA SER A 58 20.04 10.84 -1.92
C SER A 58 18.64 10.68 -2.52
N LEU A 59 18.39 11.28 -3.70
CA LEU A 59 17.11 11.15 -4.40
C LEU A 59 16.85 9.71 -4.85
N VAL A 60 17.85 9.02 -5.40
CA VAL A 60 17.71 7.61 -5.81
C VAL A 60 17.43 6.71 -4.61
N ALA A 61 18.13 6.90 -3.50
CA ALA A 61 17.90 6.14 -2.27
C ALA A 61 16.48 6.33 -1.72
N ALA A 62 15.94 7.55 -1.77
CA ALA A 62 14.58 7.85 -1.35
C ALA A 62 13.53 7.16 -2.26
N GLN A 63 13.75 7.18 -3.58
CA GLN A 63 12.84 6.55 -4.55
C GLN A 63 12.83 5.03 -4.41
N VAL A 64 14.00 4.41 -4.29
CA VAL A 64 14.14 2.96 -4.05
C VAL A 64 13.51 2.56 -2.72
N THR A 65 13.74 3.32 -1.64
CA THR A 65 13.14 3.00 -0.35
C THR A 65 11.62 3.11 -0.40
N THR A 66 11.09 4.18 -1.01
CA THR A 66 9.64 4.35 -1.18
C THR A 66 9.03 3.17 -1.93
N ALA A 67 9.66 2.76 -3.05
CA ALA A 67 9.22 1.60 -3.81
C ALA A 67 9.29 0.30 -2.99
N ALA A 68 10.34 0.11 -2.18
CA ALA A 68 10.53 -1.09 -1.39
C ALA A 68 9.56 -1.20 -0.20
N THR A 69 9.05 -0.10 0.33
CA THR A 69 8.19 -0.09 1.53
C THR A 69 6.71 0.13 1.23
N THR A 70 6.36 0.54 0.01
CA THR A 70 4.98 0.93 -0.35
C THR A 70 3.93 -0.12 0.02
N GLY A 71 4.23 -1.42 -0.13
CA GLY A 71 3.30 -2.51 0.16
C GLY A 71 2.74 -2.53 1.60
N LEU A 72 3.42 -1.89 2.55
CA LEU A 72 2.95 -1.78 3.94
C LEU A 72 1.64 -0.99 4.05
N TRP A 73 1.50 0.09 3.29
CA TRP A 73 0.32 0.99 3.33
C TRP A 73 -0.89 0.49 2.54
N LEU A 74 -0.82 -0.74 2.01
CA LEU A 74 -1.89 -1.34 1.22
C LEU A 74 -2.58 -2.51 1.93
N MET A 75 -2.04 -2.99 3.04
CA MET A 75 -2.47 -4.26 3.68
C MET A 75 -3.92 -4.27 4.20
N ALA A 76 -4.48 -3.11 4.53
CA ALA A 76 -5.85 -3.00 5.04
C ALA A 76 -6.89 -3.50 4.03
N GLY A 77 -6.70 -3.17 2.75
CA GLY A 77 -7.65 -3.48 1.68
C GLY A 77 -7.79 -4.98 1.39
N PRO A 78 -6.71 -5.72 1.10
CA PRO A 78 -6.77 -7.13 0.76
C PRO A 78 -7.30 -7.98 1.92
N ILE A 79 -6.90 -7.69 3.16
CA ILE A 79 -7.44 -8.36 4.36
C ILE A 79 -8.96 -8.18 4.45
N ALA A 80 -9.46 -6.96 4.30
CA ALA A 80 -10.90 -6.70 4.33
C ALA A 80 -11.64 -7.44 3.22
N ALA A 81 -11.08 -7.47 2.01
CA ALA A 81 -11.68 -8.16 0.87
C ALA A 81 -11.68 -9.68 1.01
N LEU A 82 -10.63 -10.27 1.58
CA LEU A 82 -10.57 -11.70 1.87
C LEU A 82 -11.63 -12.14 2.89
N ILE A 83 -11.96 -11.27 3.85
CA ILE A 83 -12.92 -11.56 4.92
C ILE A 83 -14.37 -11.25 4.48
N ILE A 84 -14.61 -10.02 4.00
CA ILE A 84 -15.96 -9.52 3.70
C ILE A 84 -16.47 -10.04 2.35
N LYS A 85 -15.58 -10.21 1.37
CA LYS A 85 -15.89 -10.76 0.04
C LYS A 85 -17.01 -10.00 -0.69
N LYS A 86 -17.04 -8.67 -0.57
CA LYS A 86 -18.03 -7.80 -1.21
C LYS A 86 -17.38 -6.64 -1.97
N PRO A 87 -18.01 -6.19 -3.07
CA PRO A 87 -17.55 -4.99 -3.74
C PRO A 87 -17.59 -3.79 -2.80
N GLY A 88 -16.53 -2.99 -2.87
CA GLY A 88 -16.21 -1.85 -2.04
C GLY A 88 -15.36 -2.19 -0.82
N SER A 89 -15.19 -3.46 -0.45
CA SER A 89 -14.55 -3.79 0.83
C SER A 89 -13.06 -3.48 0.87
N ALA A 90 -12.34 -3.67 -0.24
CA ALA A 90 -10.91 -3.34 -0.25
C ALA A 90 -10.72 -1.83 -0.24
N PHE A 91 -11.45 -1.15 -1.13
CA PHE A 91 -11.38 0.29 -1.31
C PHE A 91 -11.72 1.05 -0.02
N LEU A 92 -12.89 0.80 0.55
CA LEU A 92 -13.39 1.55 1.70
C LEU A 92 -12.49 1.35 2.92
N THR A 93 -12.04 0.11 3.17
CA THR A 93 -11.17 -0.16 4.32
C THR A 93 -9.81 0.51 4.18
N ASN A 94 -9.22 0.53 2.99
CA ASN A 94 -7.94 1.22 2.78
C ASN A 94 -8.06 2.74 2.92
N VAL A 95 -9.15 3.32 2.41
CA VAL A 95 -9.45 4.75 2.60
C VAL A 95 -9.64 5.08 4.08
N VAL A 96 -10.40 4.27 4.83
CA VAL A 96 -10.56 4.46 6.28
C VAL A 96 -9.21 4.36 6.99
N ALA A 97 -8.34 3.43 6.61
CA ALA A 97 -7.00 3.33 7.17
C ALA A 97 -6.18 4.61 6.95
N SER A 98 -6.16 5.15 5.73
CA SER A 98 -5.46 6.42 5.43
C SER A 98 -6.06 7.64 6.17
N ILE A 99 -7.38 7.67 6.37
CA ILE A 99 -8.02 8.74 7.16
C ILE A 99 -7.60 8.64 8.63
N VAL A 100 -7.54 7.43 9.18
CA VAL A 100 -7.10 7.21 10.56
C VAL A 100 -5.63 7.56 10.73
N GLU A 101 -4.77 7.16 9.80
CA GLU A 101 -3.35 7.55 9.79
C GLU A 101 -3.20 9.08 9.78
N LEU A 102 -3.94 9.77 8.90
CA LEU A 102 -3.98 11.23 8.88
C LEU A 102 -4.43 11.81 10.23
N ALA A 103 -5.53 11.30 10.78
CA ALA A 103 -6.11 11.79 12.02
C ALA A 103 -5.16 11.66 13.23
N ILE A 104 -4.30 10.64 13.24
CA ILE A 104 -3.28 10.46 14.29
C ILE A 104 -2.13 11.45 14.12
N GLY A 105 -1.79 11.82 12.88
CA GLY A 105 -0.75 12.80 12.57
C GLY A 105 0.21 12.33 11.48
N SER A 106 -0.32 11.78 10.39
CA SER A 106 0.45 11.32 9.23
C SER A 106 1.52 12.33 8.78
N ALA A 107 2.75 11.83 8.56
CA ALA A 107 3.86 12.64 8.06
C ALA A 107 3.61 13.18 6.63
N TRP A 108 2.69 12.56 5.89
CA TRP A 108 2.33 12.92 4.52
C TRP A 108 1.11 13.85 4.43
N GLY A 109 0.44 14.14 5.55
CA GLY A 109 -0.73 15.00 5.59
C GLY A 109 -1.86 14.52 4.66
N VAL A 110 -2.57 15.45 4.02
CA VAL A 110 -3.75 15.14 3.19
C VAL A 110 -3.43 14.25 1.98
N LEU A 111 -2.17 14.25 1.50
CA LEU A 111 -1.76 13.37 0.40
C LEU A 111 -1.94 11.89 0.73
N ASP A 112 -1.91 11.54 2.01
CA ASP A 112 -2.12 10.18 2.50
C ASP A 112 -3.49 9.63 2.11
N ILE A 113 -4.55 10.46 2.18
CA ILE A 113 -5.89 10.08 1.74
C ILE A 113 -5.92 9.83 0.23
N ILE A 114 -5.24 10.67 -0.55
CA ILE A 114 -5.18 10.49 -2.01
C ILE A 114 -4.51 9.15 -2.34
N TRP A 115 -3.43 8.84 -1.65
CA TRP A 115 -2.76 7.54 -1.76
C TRP A 115 -3.66 6.39 -1.33
N GLY A 116 -4.39 6.52 -0.21
CA GLY A 116 -5.35 5.53 0.25
C GLY A 116 -6.44 5.23 -0.77
N VAL A 117 -6.93 6.26 -1.49
CA VAL A 117 -7.90 6.13 -2.58
C VAL A 117 -7.29 5.42 -3.79
N VAL A 118 -6.13 5.87 -4.27
CA VAL A 118 -5.46 5.29 -5.46
C VAL A 118 -5.11 3.83 -5.22
N GLN A 119 -4.48 3.53 -4.10
CA GLN A 119 -4.09 2.18 -3.70
C GLN A 119 -5.33 1.31 -3.46
N GLY A 120 -6.32 1.83 -2.73
CA GLY A 120 -7.57 1.13 -2.49
C GLY A 120 -8.29 0.75 -3.78
N ALA A 121 -8.29 1.65 -4.77
CA ALA A 121 -8.89 1.40 -6.08
C ALA A 121 -8.11 0.32 -6.85
N GLY A 122 -6.78 0.38 -6.75
CA GLY A 122 -5.88 -0.63 -7.28
C GLY A 122 -6.15 -2.03 -6.74
N ILE A 123 -6.31 -2.16 -5.43
CA ILE A 123 -6.59 -3.46 -4.78
C ILE A 123 -7.98 -3.96 -5.14
N GLU A 124 -8.99 -3.08 -5.05
CA GLU A 124 -10.38 -3.37 -5.37
C GLU A 124 -10.54 -3.89 -6.80
N ALA A 125 -9.79 -3.34 -7.77
CA ALA A 125 -9.81 -3.81 -9.16
C ALA A 125 -9.45 -5.30 -9.30
N GLY A 126 -8.46 -5.79 -8.53
CA GLY A 126 -8.04 -7.19 -8.56
C GLY A 126 -9.10 -8.14 -7.98
N PHE A 127 -9.75 -7.74 -6.89
CA PHE A 127 -10.86 -8.52 -6.33
C PHE A 127 -12.11 -8.46 -7.21
N ALA A 128 -12.40 -7.30 -7.80
CA ALA A 128 -13.51 -7.08 -8.72
C ALA A 128 -13.37 -7.93 -9.99
N ALA A 129 -12.15 -8.15 -10.50
CA ALA A 129 -11.88 -9.04 -11.63
C ALA A 129 -12.38 -10.49 -11.38
N THR A 130 -12.32 -10.96 -10.13
CA THR A 130 -12.88 -12.27 -9.74
C THR A 130 -14.34 -12.22 -9.30
N ARG A 131 -14.96 -11.04 -9.34
CA ARG A 131 -16.29 -10.74 -8.81
C ARG A 131 -16.47 -11.22 -7.36
N TYR A 132 -15.39 -11.19 -6.56
CA TYR A 132 -15.34 -11.69 -5.19
C TYR A 132 -15.67 -13.18 -5.02
N LYS A 133 -15.76 -13.95 -6.12
CA LYS A 133 -16.08 -15.39 -6.08
C LYS A 133 -14.88 -16.26 -5.73
N LYS A 134 -13.67 -15.80 -6.09
CA LYS A 134 -12.40 -16.50 -5.86
C LYS A 134 -11.47 -15.58 -5.07
N PRO A 135 -11.67 -15.42 -3.75
CA PRO A 135 -10.95 -14.43 -2.94
C PRO A 135 -9.43 -14.60 -2.99
N MET A 136 -8.93 -15.83 -3.09
CA MET A 136 -7.50 -16.09 -3.19
C MET A 136 -6.90 -15.63 -4.52
N LEU A 137 -7.61 -15.86 -5.63
CA LEU A 137 -7.20 -15.33 -6.93
C LEU A 137 -7.34 -13.80 -6.95
N GLY A 138 -8.36 -13.27 -6.27
CA GLY A 138 -8.56 -11.83 -6.10
C GLY A 138 -7.39 -11.16 -5.38
N LEU A 139 -6.83 -11.81 -4.35
CA LEU A 139 -5.64 -11.35 -3.64
C LEU A 139 -4.43 -11.23 -4.59
N TRP A 140 -4.11 -12.30 -5.32
CA TRP A 140 -2.96 -12.27 -6.25
C TRP A 140 -3.17 -11.29 -7.42
N LEU A 141 -4.40 -11.14 -7.90
CA LEU A 141 -4.70 -10.11 -8.90
C LEU A 141 -4.59 -8.71 -8.30
N SER A 142 -4.97 -8.54 -7.03
CA SER A 142 -4.91 -7.25 -6.34
C SER A 142 -3.49 -6.74 -6.19
N THR A 143 -2.48 -7.61 -6.04
CA THR A 143 -1.08 -7.17 -6.00
C THR A 143 -0.62 -6.60 -7.34
N VAL A 144 -1.02 -7.23 -8.45
CA VAL A 144 -0.75 -6.78 -9.82
C VAL A 144 -1.48 -5.46 -10.11
N THR A 145 -2.79 -5.41 -9.87
CA THR A 145 -3.60 -4.23 -10.19
C THR A 145 -3.27 -3.05 -9.29
N ALA A 146 -3.00 -3.28 -8.00
CA ALA A 146 -2.55 -2.25 -7.09
C ALA A 146 -1.20 -1.68 -7.53
N SER A 147 -0.24 -2.55 -7.87
CA SER A 147 1.08 -2.12 -8.35
C SER A 147 0.98 -1.28 -9.61
N LEU A 148 0.17 -1.70 -10.60
CA LEU A 148 -0.03 -0.91 -11.82
C LEU A 148 -0.66 0.45 -11.53
N ILE A 149 -1.78 0.48 -10.80
CA ILE A 149 -2.53 1.72 -10.57
C ILE A 149 -1.74 2.69 -9.68
N SER A 150 -1.16 2.20 -8.58
CA SER A 150 -0.37 3.04 -7.68
C SER A 150 0.92 3.53 -8.33
N PHE A 151 1.60 2.70 -9.12
CA PHE A 151 2.83 3.10 -9.80
C PHE A 151 2.55 4.08 -10.94
N ILE A 152 1.46 3.91 -11.70
CA ILE A 152 1.07 4.88 -12.73
C ILE A 152 0.80 6.25 -12.10
N TYR A 153 0.07 6.28 -10.99
CA TYR A 153 -0.13 7.54 -10.25
C TYR A 153 1.21 8.14 -9.81
N HIS A 154 2.08 7.33 -9.20
CA HIS A 154 3.41 7.78 -8.76
C HIS A 154 4.29 8.29 -9.92
N TYR A 155 4.22 7.62 -11.07
CA TYR A 155 4.98 7.95 -12.27
C TYR A 155 4.66 9.38 -12.75
N PHE A 156 3.39 9.77 -12.72
CA PHE A 156 2.98 11.14 -13.05
C PHE A 156 3.29 12.13 -11.94
N GLU A 157 2.97 11.78 -10.68
CA GLU A 157 3.21 12.63 -9.50
C GLU A 157 4.69 13.05 -9.40
N LYS A 158 5.61 12.11 -9.62
CA LYS A 158 7.06 12.35 -9.54
C LYS A 158 7.73 12.63 -10.88
N SER A 159 6.95 12.80 -11.94
CA SER A 159 7.45 13.08 -13.29
C SER A 159 8.51 12.08 -13.79
N TYR A 160 8.26 10.78 -13.58
CA TYR A 160 9.20 9.72 -13.92
C TYR A 160 9.45 9.56 -15.43
N TYR A 161 8.65 10.21 -16.26
CA TYR A 161 8.90 10.34 -17.71
C TYR A 161 10.20 11.10 -18.06
N LYS A 162 10.83 11.76 -17.09
CA LYS A 162 12.13 12.42 -17.27
C LYS A 162 13.32 11.48 -17.05
N PHE A 163 13.12 10.31 -16.45
CA PHE A 163 14.19 9.33 -16.20
C PHE A 163 14.29 8.31 -17.34
N SER A 164 15.41 7.58 -17.38
CA SER A 164 15.59 6.49 -18.34
C SER A 164 14.58 5.36 -18.10
N PHE A 165 14.19 4.68 -19.19
CA PHE A 165 13.24 3.58 -19.12
C PHE A 165 13.69 2.47 -18.16
N ASP A 166 14.96 2.07 -18.23
CA ASP A 166 15.51 1.01 -17.37
C ASP A 166 15.40 1.35 -15.89
N TYR A 167 15.63 2.62 -15.53
CA TYR A 167 15.51 3.09 -14.16
C TYR A 167 14.07 2.96 -13.64
N VAL A 168 13.11 3.44 -14.42
CA VAL A 168 11.69 3.35 -14.07
C VAL A 168 11.25 1.88 -13.99
N LEU A 169 11.73 1.02 -14.89
CA LEU A 169 11.40 -0.40 -14.89
C LEU A 169 11.90 -1.10 -13.62
N ILE A 170 13.14 -0.81 -13.19
CA ILE A 170 13.69 -1.34 -11.94
C ILE A 170 12.85 -0.88 -10.75
N LEU A 171 12.50 0.40 -10.67
CA LEU A 171 11.63 0.92 -9.62
C LEU A 171 10.26 0.25 -9.61
N PHE A 172 9.67 0.01 -10.79
CA PHE A 172 8.40 -0.70 -10.90
C PHE A 172 8.51 -2.14 -10.38
N VAL A 173 9.59 -2.85 -10.69
CA VAL A 173 9.81 -4.21 -10.19
C VAL A 173 9.95 -4.21 -8.66
N ILE A 174 10.71 -3.28 -8.09
CA ILE A 174 10.85 -3.16 -6.63
C ILE A 174 9.49 -2.83 -5.98
N TRP A 175 8.75 -1.91 -6.59
CA TRP A 175 7.40 -1.52 -6.16
C TRP A 175 6.44 -2.72 -6.15
N PHE A 176 6.45 -3.49 -7.23
CA PHE A 176 5.64 -4.71 -7.35
C PHE A 176 6.04 -5.75 -6.30
N LEU A 177 7.34 -5.99 -6.11
CA LEU A 177 7.82 -6.94 -5.11
C LEU A 177 7.42 -6.53 -3.70
N SER A 178 7.46 -5.23 -3.38
CA SER A 178 6.99 -4.70 -2.10
C SER A 178 5.51 -5.05 -1.87
N ILE A 179 4.63 -4.67 -2.81
CA ILE A 179 3.19 -4.96 -2.69
C ILE A 179 2.93 -6.46 -2.65
N PHE A 180 3.63 -7.25 -3.47
CA PHE A 180 3.49 -8.69 -3.49
C PHE A 180 3.85 -9.33 -2.14
N ILE A 181 4.93 -8.89 -1.50
CA ILE A 181 5.37 -9.42 -0.22
C ILE A 181 4.43 -8.97 0.90
N PHE A 182 4.19 -7.67 1.05
CA PHE A 182 3.43 -7.12 2.18
C PHE A 182 1.92 -7.33 2.04
N SER A 183 1.33 -6.84 0.95
CA SER A 183 -0.14 -6.89 0.74
C SER A 183 -0.61 -8.15 -0.01
N GLY A 184 0.31 -9.04 -0.38
CA GLY A 184 0.01 -10.36 -0.94
C GLY A 184 0.33 -11.48 0.05
N VAL A 185 1.62 -11.74 0.27
CA VAL A 185 2.10 -12.89 1.06
C VAL A 185 1.81 -12.72 2.55
N ILE A 186 2.14 -11.57 3.15
CA ILE A 186 1.89 -11.35 4.58
C ILE A 186 0.39 -11.30 4.86
N ASP A 187 -0.40 -10.63 4.03
CA ASP A 187 -1.86 -10.64 4.16
C ASP A 187 -2.46 -12.04 4.03
N PHE A 188 -1.93 -12.86 3.12
CA PHE A 188 -2.29 -14.27 3.05
C PHE A 188 -2.00 -15.01 4.35
N ILE A 189 -0.81 -14.82 4.94
CA ILE A 189 -0.43 -15.45 6.20
C ILE A 189 -1.36 -15.00 7.34
N ILE A 190 -1.59 -13.69 7.48
CA ILE A 190 -2.51 -13.11 8.47
C ILE A 190 -3.90 -13.74 8.32
N PHE A 191 -4.42 -13.81 7.09
CA PHE A 191 -5.72 -14.41 6.84
C PHE A 191 -5.79 -15.89 7.25
N GLN A 192 -4.74 -16.68 6.99
CA GLN A 192 -4.69 -18.07 7.44
C GLN A 192 -4.63 -18.20 8.97
N LEU A 193 -3.90 -17.31 9.65
CA LEU A 193 -3.86 -17.26 11.11
C LEU A 193 -5.22 -16.92 11.71
N LEU A 194 -5.93 -15.94 11.14
CA LEU A 194 -7.29 -15.57 11.55
C LEU A 194 -8.29 -16.73 11.38
N LYS A 195 -8.16 -17.50 10.30
CA LYS A 195 -8.94 -18.73 10.09
C LYS A 195 -8.62 -19.80 11.13
N LYS A 196 -7.35 -20.03 11.43
CA LYS A 196 -6.92 -21.00 12.46
C LYS A 196 -7.43 -20.61 13.85
N ALA A 197 -7.46 -19.32 14.16
CA ALA A 197 -8.01 -18.77 15.40
C ALA A 197 -9.56 -18.80 15.47
N LYS A 198 -10.25 -19.27 14.43
CA LYS A 198 -11.73 -19.32 14.32
C LYS A 198 -12.41 -17.94 14.44
N ILE A 199 -11.68 -16.86 14.21
CA ILE A 199 -12.21 -15.49 14.20
C ILE A 199 -12.97 -15.24 12.89
N VAL A 200 -12.49 -15.82 11.80
CA VAL A 200 -13.08 -15.71 10.46
C VAL A 200 -13.54 -17.09 9.99
N LYS A 201 -14.79 -17.17 9.49
CA LYS A 201 -15.39 -18.40 8.95
C LYS A 201 -15.04 -18.61 7.48
#